data_AF-I2QED0-F1
#
_entry.id   AF-I2QED0-F1
#
_cell.length_a   1.000
_cell.length_b   1.000
_cell.length_c   1.000
_cell.angle_alpha   90.00
_cell.angle_beta   90.00
_cell.angle_gamma   90.00
#
_symmetry.space_group_name_H-M   'P 1'
#
loop_
_entity.id
_entity.type
_entity.pdbx_description
1 polymer ?
#
loop_
_entity_poly.entity_id
_entity_poly.type
_entity_poly.pdbx_seq_one_letter_code
_entity_poly.pdbx_strand_id
1 'polypeptide(L)' 'MDNVRRYRALASLCRQQAAYRPLQSWELLGQAEHFEYLAEVELKAHFDACNAQHDEDGVEATAWERPAAA' A
#
# COMPACT_ATOMS: atom_id res chain seq x y z
N MET A 1 4.54 5.45 2.92
CA MET A 1 3.69 5.77 1.75
C MET A 1 4.44 6.15 0.47
N ASP A 2 5.76 6.41 0.50
CA ASP A 2 6.51 6.86 -0.68
C ASP A 2 6.55 5.82 -1.81
N ASN A 3 6.68 4.54 -1.47
CA ASN A 3 6.63 3.44 -2.44
C ASN A 3 5.27 3.39 -3.17
N VAL A 4 4.15 3.53 -2.45
CA VAL A 4 2.79 3.61 -3.05
C VAL A 4 2.70 4.74 -4.08
N ARG A 5 3.21 5.93 -3.73
CA ARG A 5 3.22 7.09 -4.64
C ARG A 5 4.10 6.83 -5.85
N ARG A 6 5.31 6.30 -5.64
CA ARG A 6 6.27 5.96 -6.70
C ARG A 6 5.68 4.95 -7.68
N TYR A 7 5.10 3.86 -7.19
CA TYR A 7 4.52 2.82 -8.03
C TYR A 7 3.31 3.33 -8.83
N ARG A 8 2.41 4.09 -8.21
CA ARG A 8 1.27 4.70 -8.94
C ARG A 8 1.73 5.69 -10.02
N ALA A 9 2.80 6.44 -9.77
CA ALA A 9 3.40 7.32 -10.78
C ALA A 9 3.99 6.52 -11.95
N LEU A 10 4.69 5.42 -11.67
CA LEU A 10 5.22 4.53 -12.71
C LEU A 10 4.10 3.88 -13.53
N ALA A 11 3.04 3.38 -12.89
CA ALA A 11 1.87 2.84 -13.59
C ALA A 11 1.23 3.88 -14.52
N SER A 12 1.08 5.12 -14.04
CA SER A 12 0.54 6.23 -14.83
C SER A 12 1.43 6.56 -16.04
N LEU A 13 2.75 6.56 -15.85
CA LEU A 13 3.71 6.78 -16.93
C LEU A 13 3.63 5.68 -18.00
N CYS A 14 3.58 4.41 -17.58
CA CYS A 14 3.42 3.27 -18.49
C CYS A 14 2.16 3.41 -19.36
N ARG A 15 1.01 3.79 -18.77
CA ARG A 15 -0.22 4.04 -19.53
C ARG A 15 -0.12 5.20 -20.51
N GLN A 16 0.50 6.30 -20.09
CA GLN A 16 0.75 7.44 -20.99
C GLN A 16 1.61 7.00 -22.17
N GLN A 17 2.68 6.24 -21.92
CA GLN A 17 3.54 5.71 -22.98
C GLN A 17 2.78 4.76 -23.91
N ALA A 18 1.90 3.90 -23.37
CA ALA A 18 1.09 2.98 -24.16
C ALA A 18 0.20 3.72 -25.18
N ALA A 19 -0.34 4.89 -24.82
CA ALA A 19 -1.16 5.71 -25.71
C ALA A 19 -0.38 6.23 -26.95
N TYR A 20 0.93 6.44 -26.82
CA TYR A 20 1.80 6.93 -27.89
C TYR A 20 2.60 5.83 -28.60
N ARG A 21 2.52 4.57 -28.14
CA ARG A 21 3.33 3.45 -28.63
C ARG A 21 2.47 2.20 -28.91
N PRO A 22 1.61 2.21 -29.94
CA PRO A 22 0.60 1.17 -30.15
C PRO A 22 1.19 -0.25 -30.30
N LEU A 23 2.35 -0.39 -30.94
CA LEU A 23 3.04 -1.69 -31.10
C LEU A 23 3.54 -2.29 -29.78
N GLN A 24 3.79 -1.46 -28.77
CA GLN A 24 4.28 -1.84 -27.43
C GLN A 24 3.21 -1.69 -26.36
N SER A 25 1.99 -1.34 -26.75
CA SER A 25 0.92 -0.96 -25.82
C SER A 25 0.60 -2.07 -24.82
N TRP A 26 0.54 -3.32 -25.26
CA TRP A 26 0.24 -4.47 -24.41
C TRP A 26 1.31 -4.69 -23.33
N GLU A 27 2.60 -4.56 -23.68
CA GLU A 27 3.71 -4.71 -22.74
C GLU A 27 3.69 -3.59 -21.69
N LEU A 28 3.50 -2.35 -22.15
CA LEU A 28 3.42 -1.17 -21.28
C LEU A 28 2.20 -1.22 -20.35
N LEU A 29 1.06 -1.72 -20.82
CA LEU A 29 -0.13 -1.92 -19.98
C LEU A 29 0.10 -3.02 -18.93
N GLY A 30 0.78 -4.11 -19.28
CA GLY A 30 1.18 -5.14 -18.31
C GLY A 30 2.15 -4.62 -17.25
N GLN A 31 3.11 -3.77 -17.64
CA GLN A 31 3.98 -3.08 -16.67
C GLN A 31 3.18 -2.14 -15.76
N ALA A 32 2.18 -1.44 -16.30
CA ALA A 32 1.32 -0.57 -15.51
C ALA A 32 0.54 -1.35 -14.44
N GLU A 33 -0.08 -2.47 -14.83
CA GLU A 33 -0.80 -3.36 -13.92
C GLU A 33 0.13 -3.91 -12.82
N HIS A 34 1.35 -4.32 -13.18
CA HIS A 34 2.33 -4.80 -12.21
C HIS A 34 2.65 -3.73 -11.15
N PHE A 35 2.86 -2.47 -11.54
CA PHE A 35 3.12 -1.41 -10.58
C PHE A 35 1.90 -1.07 -9.72
N GLU A 36 0.68 -1.17 -10.25
CA GLU A 36 -0.52 -0.99 -9.42
C GLU A 36 -0.64 -2.07 -8.37
N TYR A 37 -0.41 -3.33 -8.74
CA TYR A 37 -0.37 -4.43 -7.80
C TYR A 37 0.65 -4.20 -6.68
N LEU A 38 1.88 -3.76 -7.01
CA LEU A 38 2.89 -3.43 -6.00
C LEU A 38 2.45 -2.28 -5.09
N ALA A 39 1.77 -1.27 -5.62
CA ALA A 39 1.22 -0.17 -4.82
C ALA A 39 0.13 -0.65 -3.85
N GLU A 40 -0.72 -1.58 -4.27
CA GLU A 40 -1.76 -2.17 -3.43
C GLU A 40 -1.17 -3.04 -2.32
N VAL A 41 -0.19 -3.89 -2.64
CA VAL A 41 0.53 -4.71 -1.65
C VAL A 41 1.18 -3.83 -0.59
N GLU A 42 1.90 -2.79 -0.99
CA GLU A 42 2.55 -1.86 -0.07
C GLU A 42 1.53 -1.09 0.79
N LEU A 43 0.42 -0.65 0.18
CA LEU A 43 -0.63 0.06 0.89
C LEU A 43 -1.29 -0.84 1.94
N LYS A 44 -1.58 -2.09 1.58
CA LYS A 44 -2.13 -3.09 2.49
C LYS A 44 -1.17 -3.36 3.64
N ALA A 45 0.11 -3.62 3.35
CA ALA A 45 1.12 -3.87 4.37
C ALA A 45 1.24 -2.69 5.37
N HIS A 46 1.20 -1.46 4.87
CA HIS A 46 1.22 -0.27 5.72
C HIS A 46 0.02 -0.22 6.68
N PHE A 47 -1.20 -0.45 6.18
CA PHE A 47 -2.38 -0.45 7.03
C PHE A 47 -2.42 -1.63 8.01
N ASP A 48 -2.00 -2.82 7.58
CA ASP A 48 -1.88 -3.98 8.46
C ASP A 48 -0.91 -3.68 9.62
N ALA A 49 0.22 -3.00 9.34
CA ALA A 49 1.18 -2.59 10.38
C ALA A 49 0.61 -1.51 11.33
N CYS A 50 -0.09 -0.50 10.81
CA CYS A 50 -0.74 0.52 11.65
C CYS A 50 -1.81 -0.08 12.55
N ASN A 51 -2.61 -1.02 12.03
CA ASN A 51 -3.66 -1.68 12.81
C ASN A 51 -3.06 -2.55 13.92
N ALA A 52 -1.99 -3.31 13.62
CA ALA A 52 -1.29 -4.09 14.63
C ALA A 52 -0.71 -3.21 15.75
N GLN A 53 -0.14 -2.04 15.44
CA GLN A 53 0.33 -1.10 16.45
C GLN A 53 -0.80 -0.58 17.35
N HIS A 54 -1.92 -0.20 16.74
CA HIS A 54 -3.09 0.29 17.48
C HIS A 54 -3.68 -0.77 18.42
N ASP A 55 -3.69 -2.04 18.02
CA ASP A 55 -4.16 -3.13 18.86
C ASP A 55 -3.26 -3.34 20.09
N GLU A 56 -1.94 -3.28 19.92
CA GLU A 56 -0.98 -3.36 21.04
C GLU A 56 -1.12 -2.15 22.00
N ASP A 57 -1.20 -0.93 21.46
CA ASP A 57 -1.41 0.30 22.25
C ASP A 57 -2.75 0.26 23.02
N GLY A 58 -3.81 -0.31 22.42
CA GLY A 58 -5.11 -0.50 23.06
C GLY A 58 -5.08 -1.55 24.18
N VAL A 59 -4.28 -2.60 24.02
CA VAL A 59 -4.07 -3.62 25.07
C VAL A 59 -3.29 -3.02 26.25
N GLU A 60 -2.24 -2.22 25.99
CA GLU A 60 -1.52 -1.52 27.05
C GLU A 60 -2.40 -0.47 27.75
N ALA A 61 -3.22 0.26 26.99
CA ALA A 61 -4.18 1.21 27.54
C ALA A 61 -5.26 0.56 28.42
N THR A 62 -5.69 -0.66 28.11
CA THR A 62 -6.65 -1.39 28.96
C THR A 62 -5.98 -2.10 30.14
N ALA A 63 -4.66 -2.28 30.11
CA ALA A 63 -3.90 -2.93 31.19
C ALA A 63 -3.78 -2.06 32.45
N TRP A 64 -3.67 -0.73 32.31
CA TRP A 64 -3.62 0.19 33.46
C TRP A 64 -5.00 0.46 34.09
N GLU A 65 -6.09 0.12 33.41
CA GLU A 65 -7.46 0.29 33.91
C GLU A 65 -7.96 -0.87 34.80
N ARG A 66 -7.18 -1.94 35.00
CA ARG A 66 -7.56 -3.02 35.92
C ARG A 66 -7.40 -2.55 37.38
N PRO A 67 -8.48 -2.36 38.16
CA PRO A 67 -8.32 -2.05 39.58
C PRO A 67 -7.68 -3.25 40.27
N ALA A 68 -6.64 -2.99 41.07
CA ALA A 68 -6.06 -3.98 41.97
C ALA A 68 -7.14 -4.40 42.96
N ALA A 69 -7.74 -5.57 42.72
CA ALA A 69 -8.74 -6.14 43.63
C ALA A 69 -8.07 -6.42 44.98
N ALA A 70 -8.62 -5.81 46.03
CA ALA A 70 -8.22 -5.90 47.44
C ALA A 70 -8.78 -7.16 48.11
#